data_AF-A0A1J3CJN8-F1
#
_entry.id   AF-A0A1J3CJN8-F1
#
_cell.length_a   1.000
_cell.length_b   1.000
_cell.length_c   1.000
_cell.angle_alpha   90.00
_cell.angle_beta   90.00
_cell.angle_gamma   90.00
#
_symmetry.space_group_name_H-M   'P 1'
#
loop_
_entity.id
_entity.type
_entity.pdbx_description
1 polymer ?
#
loop_
_entity_poly.entity_id
_entity_poly.type
_entity_poly.pdbx_seq_one_letter_code
_entity_poly.pdbx_strand_id
1 'polypeptide(L)'
;VRTYKLDTVLLILKCTQESKGCSWYIRAAKIAGSDFFSVTRYRSKHTCSRAVQSSSNCRRRGNPRLVAAVLHEDYPGQFDTPVPKTIVDVVHRRAGVTVSYSTALRGKQLHVSDVRGTPEEGYRMLFSYLYMLEQENPGTKTNVQLDADNRFEYLFVALGASIEGFQ
;
A
#
# COMPACT_ATOMS: atom_id res chain seq x y z
N VAL A 1 -2.72 -20.40 13.66
CA VAL A 1 -1.77 -20.98 14.64
C VAL A 1 -1.92 -20.21 15.93
N ARG A 2 -1.94 -20.86 17.10
CA ARG A 2 -2.01 -20.21 18.42
C ARG A 2 -0.73 -20.52 19.20
N THR A 3 -0.20 -19.53 19.90
CA THR A 3 0.92 -19.69 20.84
C THR A 3 0.34 -20.14 22.17
N TYR A 4 0.76 -21.30 22.67
CA TYR A 4 0.20 -21.88 23.90
C TYR A 4 1.09 -21.63 25.12
N LYS A 5 2.41 -21.61 24.92
CA LYS A 5 3.38 -21.35 25.98
C LYS A 5 4.59 -20.61 25.40
N LEU A 6 4.92 -19.50 26.04
CA LEU A 6 6.05 -18.63 25.72
C LEU A 6 6.78 -18.34 27.04
N ASP A 7 7.67 -19.24 27.44
CA ASP A 7 8.63 -18.95 28.51
C ASP A 7 9.88 -18.34 27.86
N THR A 8 10.75 -17.70 28.63
CA THR A 8 12.04 -17.17 28.13
C THR A 8 12.94 -18.25 27.52
N VAL A 9 12.66 -19.53 27.75
CA VAL A 9 13.43 -20.68 27.30
C VAL A 9 12.67 -21.57 26.30
N LEU A 10 11.34 -21.48 26.20
CA LEU A 10 10.52 -22.45 25.47
C LEU A 10 9.35 -21.81 24.74
N LEU A 11 9.29 -22.06 23.42
CA LEU A 11 8.20 -21.69 22.53
C LEU A 11 7.44 -22.93 22.07
N ILE A 12 6.12 -22.95 22.30
CA ILE A 12 5.22 -24.00 21.79
C ILE A 12 4.14 -23.38 20.92
N LEU A 13 4.10 -23.78 19.65
CA LEU A 13 3.07 -23.41 18.69
C LEU A 13 2.18 -24.61 18.38
N LYS A 14 0.87 -24.38 18.42
CA LYS A 14 -0.12 -25.41 18.11
C LYS A 14 -1.15 -24.91 17.11
N CYS A 15 -1.82 -25.84 16.45
CA CYS A 15 -2.90 -25.46 15.57
C CYS A 15 -4.05 -24.83 16.38
N THR A 16 -4.67 -23.80 15.82
CA THR A 16 -5.89 -23.17 16.34
C THR A 16 -7.06 -24.16 16.46
N GLN A 17 -7.02 -25.28 15.74
CA GLN A 17 -8.00 -26.37 15.79
C GLN A 17 -7.50 -27.60 16.56
N GLU A 18 -6.53 -27.46 17.46
CA GLU A 18 -6.08 -28.58 18.32
C GLU A 18 -7.24 -29.20 19.11
N SER A 19 -8.15 -28.38 19.65
CA SER A 19 -9.35 -28.85 20.37
C SER A 19 -10.29 -29.69 19.49
N LYS A 20 -10.16 -29.63 18.16
CA LYS A 20 -10.89 -30.45 17.19
C LYS A 20 -10.05 -31.66 16.71
N GLY A 21 -8.96 -31.99 17.39
CA GLY A 21 -8.10 -33.13 17.07
C GLY A 21 -6.97 -32.83 16.08
N CYS A 22 -6.61 -31.56 15.84
CA CYS A 22 -5.48 -31.25 14.98
C CYS A 22 -4.14 -31.60 15.63
N SER A 23 -3.35 -32.45 14.97
CA SER A 23 -2.08 -32.97 15.49
C SER A 23 -0.84 -32.12 15.17
N TRP A 24 -1.01 -31.01 14.45
CA TRP A 24 0.10 -30.11 14.07
C TRP A 24 0.67 -29.38 15.28
N TYR A 25 2.00 -29.33 15.35
CA TYR A 25 2.72 -28.90 16.55
C TYR A 25 4.17 -28.48 16.23
N ILE A 26 4.63 -27.39 16.83
CA ILE A 26 6.05 -26.99 16.85
C ILE A 26 6.47 -26.75 18.30
N ARG A 27 7.62 -27.32 18.68
CA ARG A 27 8.36 -26.98 19.90
C ARG A 27 9.70 -26.41 19.52
N ALA A 28 10.03 -25.24 20.04
CA ALA A 28 11.33 -24.64 19.90
C ALA A 28 11.87 -24.24 21.29
N ALA A 29 13.16 -24.46 21.52
CA ALA A 29 13.84 -24.09 22.76
C ALA A 29 14.91 -23.04 22.47
N LYS A 30 15.07 -22.07 23.38
CA LYS A 30 16.09 -21.02 23.26
C LYS A 30 17.48 -21.66 23.36
N ILE A 31 18.38 -21.29 22.46
CA ILE A 31 19.78 -21.71 22.51
C ILE A 31 20.47 -20.88 23.60
N ALA A 32 21.13 -21.53 24.55
CA ALA A 32 21.82 -20.87 25.65
C ALA A 32 22.83 -19.83 25.14
N GLY A 33 22.78 -18.62 25.69
CA GLY A 33 23.67 -17.52 25.30
C GLY A 33 23.32 -16.79 24.00
N SER A 34 22.18 -17.09 23.36
CA SER A 34 21.72 -16.37 22.16
C SER A 34 20.23 -16.08 22.22
N ASP A 35 19.74 -15.15 21.40
CA ASP A 35 18.29 -14.88 21.25
C ASP A 35 17.58 -15.79 20.25
N PHE A 36 18.29 -16.80 19.72
CA PHE A 36 17.74 -17.73 18.75
C PHE A 36 17.05 -18.92 19.43
N PHE A 37 16.01 -19.42 18.78
CA PHE A 37 15.31 -20.64 19.16
C PHE A 37 15.61 -21.76 18.15
N SER A 38 15.98 -22.93 18.66
CA SER A 38 16.13 -24.15 17.87
C SER A 38 14.84 -24.98 17.92
N VAL A 39 14.35 -25.40 16.75
CA VAL A 39 13.17 -26.26 16.65
C VAL A 39 13.56 -27.68 17.07
N THR A 40 13.04 -28.13 18.21
CA THR A 40 13.36 -29.44 18.80
C THR A 40 12.36 -30.52 18.39
N ARG A 41 11.09 -30.18 18.18
CA ARG A 41 10.08 -31.11 17.67
C ARG A 41 9.17 -30.41 16.68
N TYR A 42 8.95 -31.04 15.54
CA TYR A 42 8.08 -30.55 14.50
C TYR A 42 7.16 -31.65 13.98
N ARG A 43 5.85 -31.42 14.05
CA ARG A 43 4.83 -32.21 13.36
C ARG A 43 4.26 -31.36 12.23
N SER A 44 4.68 -31.67 11.00
CA SER A 44 4.39 -30.87 9.82
C SER A 44 2.95 -31.00 9.30
N LYS A 45 2.32 -32.14 9.53
CA LYS A 45 1.01 -32.45 8.96
C LYS A 45 -0.12 -31.87 9.81
N HIS A 46 -0.97 -31.08 9.17
CA HIS A 46 -2.28 -30.72 9.72
C HIS A 46 -3.28 -31.84 9.43
N THR A 47 -4.01 -32.27 10.46
CA THR A 47 -5.18 -33.15 10.31
C THR A 47 -6.49 -32.37 10.24
N CYS A 48 -6.45 -31.04 10.36
CA CYS A 48 -7.62 -30.18 10.22
C CYS A 48 -7.76 -29.62 8.80
N SER A 49 -9.01 -29.45 8.34
CA SER A 49 -9.30 -28.71 7.10
C SER A 49 -9.15 -27.20 7.31
N ARG A 50 -8.53 -26.50 6.34
CA ARG A 50 -8.40 -25.02 6.33
C ARG A 50 -9.75 -24.31 6.24
N ALA A 51 -10.79 -24.99 5.77
CA ALA A 51 -12.13 -24.44 5.55
C ALA A 51 -12.83 -23.98 6.84
N VAL A 52 -12.44 -24.50 8.01
CA VAL A 52 -13.15 -24.23 9.27
C VAL A 52 -12.63 -22.97 9.99
N GLN A 53 -11.65 -22.26 9.44
CA GLN A 53 -11.15 -20.99 10.00
C GLN A 53 -11.68 -19.72 9.32
N SER A 54 -12.60 -19.83 8.35
CA SER A 54 -13.37 -18.67 7.89
C SER A 54 -14.57 -18.35 8.79
N SER A 55 -14.84 -19.17 9.83
CA SER A 55 -16.01 -19.01 10.70
C SER A 55 -15.79 -18.15 11.94
N SER A 56 -14.58 -17.63 12.18
CA SER A 56 -14.33 -16.71 13.29
C SER A 56 -14.41 -15.26 12.83
N ASN A 57 -15.59 -14.77 12.39
CA ASN A 57 -15.95 -13.34 12.23
C ASN A 57 -14.93 -12.37 11.59
N CYS A 58 -13.85 -12.86 10.99
CA CYS A 58 -13.05 -12.14 10.03
C CYS A 58 -13.80 -12.27 8.72
N ARG A 59 -14.97 -11.60 8.65
CA ARG A 59 -15.45 -11.08 7.37
C ARG A 59 -14.18 -10.52 6.74
N ARG A 60 -13.77 -11.01 5.56
CA ARG A 60 -12.67 -10.42 4.80
C ARG A 60 -13.06 -8.95 4.65
N ARG A 61 -12.61 -8.09 5.57
CA ARG A 61 -12.88 -6.67 5.50
C ARG A 61 -11.95 -6.21 4.41
N GLY A 62 -12.50 -5.68 3.33
CA GLY A 62 -11.63 -5.17 2.28
C GLY A 62 -10.69 -4.13 2.88
N ASN A 63 -9.45 -4.19 2.44
CA ASN A 63 -8.37 -3.31 2.85
C ASN A 63 -8.34 -2.12 1.88
N PRO A 64 -8.04 -0.88 2.31
CA PRO A 64 -7.80 0.23 1.38
C PRO A 64 -6.82 -0.11 0.24
N ARG A 65 -5.83 -0.97 0.48
CA ARG A 65 -4.91 -1.45 -0.57
C ARG A 65 -5.59 -2.28 -1.66
N LEU A 66 -6.58 -3.10 -1.30
CA LEU A 66 -7.37 -3.86 -2.27
C LEU A 66 -8.20 -2.89 -3.13
N VAL A 67 -8.78 -1.88 -2.51
CA VAL A 67 -9.53 -0.84 -3.23
C VAL A 67 -8.62 -0.09 -4.20
N ALA A 68 -7.44 0.35 -3.76
CA ALA A 68 -6.47 1.02 -4.62
C ALA A 68 -6.02 0.12 -5.78
N ALA A 69 -5.77 -1.17 -5.55
CA ALA A 69 -5.42 -2.11 -6.61
C ALA A 69 -6.53 -2.24 -7.67
N VAL A 70 -7.80 -2.34 -7.24
CA VAL A 70 -8.95 -2.36 -8.17
C VAL A 70 -9.02 -1.05 -8.97
N LEU A 71 -8.78 0.10 -8.32
CA LEU A 71 -8.77 1.40 -9.00
C LEU A 71 -7.60 1.55 -9.98
N HIS A 72 -6.42 1.03 -9.68
CA HIS A 72 -5.28 1.01 -10.61
C HIS A 72 -5.57 0.19 -11.86
N GLU A 73 -6.33 -0.90 -11.73
CA GLU A 73 -6.75 -1.74 -12.86
C GLU A 73 -7.87 -1.10 -13.69
N ASP A 74 -8.86 -0.47 -13.05
CA ASP A 74 -10.01 0.14 -13.73
C ASP A 74 -9.73 1.56 -14.27
N TYR A 75 -8.86 2.32 -13.61
CA TYR A 75 -8.59 3.74 -13.84
C TYR A 75 -7.08 4.04 -13.83
N PRO A 76 -6.29 3.42 -14.73
CA PRO A 76 -4.84 3.53 -14.73
C PRO A 76 -4.40 4.97 -14.96
N GLY A 77 -3.61 5.52 -14.03
CA GLY A 77 -3.07 6.88 -14.13
C GLY A 77 -4.10 8.01 -13.99
N GLN A 78 -5.36 7.70 -13.67
CA GLN A 78 -6.41 8.71 -13.57
C GLN A 78 -6.62 9.15 -12.12
N PHE A 79 -6.71 10.46 -11.93
CA PHE A 79 -7.11 11.06 -10.65
C PHE A 79 -8.62 11.06 -10.43
N ASP A 80 -9.38 11.15 -11.53
CA ASP A 80 -10.83 11.21 -11.47
C ASP A 80 -11.43 9.79 -11.38
N THR A 81 -11.41 9.25 -10.17
CA THR A 81 -12.06 7.98 -9.87
C THR A 81 -13.50 8.21 -9.37
N PRO A 82 -14.38 7.21 -9.47
CA PRO A 82 -15.75 7.30 -8.97
C PRO A 82 -15.85 7.74 -7.51
N VAL A 83 -17.03 8.21 -7.12
CA VAL A 83 -17.31 8.54 -5.72
C VAL A 83 -17.21 7.29 -4.83
N PRO A 84 -16.81 7.42 -3.55
CA PRO A 84 -16.56 6.26 -2.70
C PRO A 84 -17.77 5.32 -2.55
N LYS A 85 -19.01 5.81 -2.67
CA LYS A 85 -20.22 4.98 -2.69
C LYS A 85 -20.20 3.98 -3.86
N THR A 86 -19.94 4.45 -5.06
CA THR A 86 -19.83 3.61 -6.27
C THR A 86 -18.64 2.67 -6.18
N ILE A 87 -17.53 3.11 -5.57
CA ILE A 87 -16.34 2.27 -5.35
C ILE A 87 -16.67 1.03 -4.50
N VAL A 88 -17.56 1.16 -3.50
CA VAL A 88 -18.01 0.00 -2.70
C VAL A 88 -18.61 -1.07 -3.59
N ASP A 89 -19.49 -0.69 -4.53
CA ASP A 89 -20.16 -1.61 -5.44
C ASP A 89 -19.19 -2.20 -6.48
N VAL A 90 -18.26 -1.39 -6.99
CA VAL A 90 -17.21 -1.85 -7.91
C VAL A 90 -16.33 -2.92 -7.25
N VAL A 91 -15.84 -2.64 -6.03
CA VAL A 91 -14.99 -3.58 -5.29
C VAL A 91 -15.75 -4.84 -4.90
N HIS A 92 -17.04 -4.72 -4.57
CA HIS A 92 -17.86 -5.88 -4.29
C HIS A 92 -18.03 -6.77 -5.54
N ARG A 93 -18.28 -6.17 -6.71
CA ARG A 93 -18.40 -6.89 -7.99
C ARG A 93 -17.09 -7.52 -8.45
N ARG A 94 -15.96 -6.79 -8.39
CA ARG A 94 -14.63 -7.28 -8.82
C ARG A 94 -14.05 -8.33 -7.88
N ALA A 95 -14.07 -8.07 -6.56
CA ALA A 95 -13.31 -8.84 -5.58
C ALA A 95 -14.19 -9.75 -4.69
N GLY A 96 -15.52 -9.65 -4.78
CA GLY A 96 -16.44 -10.39 -3.90
C GLY A 96 -16.34 -9.99 -2.42
N VAL A 97 -15.72 -8.83 -2.14
CA VAL A 97 -15.42 -8.36 -0.79
C VAL A 97 -16.23 -7.10 -0.49
N THR A 98 -16.96 -7.09 0.61
CA THR A 98 -17.64 -5.89 1.09
C THR A 98 -16.64 -4.97 1.79
N VAL A 99 -16.61 -3.71 1.36
CA VAL A 99 -15.82 -2.63 1.97
C VAL A 99 -16.75 -1.61 2.62
N SER A 100 -16.30 -0.97 3.70
CA SER A 100 -17.01 0.21 4.23
C SER A 100 -16.74 1.42 3.34
N TYR A 101 -17.60 2.42 3.42
CA TYR A 101 -17.39 3.72 2.78
C TYR A 101 -16.04 4.34 3.17
N SER A 102 -15.67 4.30 4.45
CA SER A 102 -14.39 4.82 4.94
C SER A 102 -13.18 4.11 4.34
N THR A 103 -13.27 2.79 4.16
CA THR A 103 -12.25 2.00 3.47
C THR A 103 -12.17 2.37 2.00
N ALA A 104 -13.31 2.54 1.33
CA ALA A 104 -13.36 2.97 -0.07
C ALA A 104 -12.73 4.35 -0.27
N LEU A 105 -13.01 5.30 0.63
CA LEU A 105 -12.41 6.64 0.61
C LEU A 105 -10.89 6.58 0.82
N ARG A 106 -10.41 5.82 1.82
CA ARG A 106 -8.97 5.65 2.05
C ARG A 106 -8.28 4.97 0.87
N GLY A 107 -8.94 4.00 0.23
CA GLY A 107 -8.44 3.36 -0.98
C GLY A 107 -8.34 4.30 -2.16
N LYS A 108 -9.35 5.16 -2.36
CA LYS A 108 -9.31 6.24 -3.35
C LYS A 108 -8.14 7.21 -3.11
N GLN A 109 -7.95 7.63 -1.86
CA GLN A 109 -6.83 8.52 -1.49
C GLN A 109 -5.48 7.85 -1.75
N LEU A 110 -5.36 6.56 -1.44
CA LEU A 110 -4.15 5.79 -1.71
C LEU A 110 -3.88 5.69 -3.21
N HIS A 111 -4.88 5.35 -4.03
CA HIS A 111 -4.77 5.35 -5.49
C HIS A 111 -4.26 6.70 -6.02
N VAL A 112 -4.88 7.80 -5.59
CA VAL A 112 -4.45 9.15 -6.01
C VAL A 112 -3.02 9.46 -5.57
N SER A 113 -2.63 9.05 -4.36
CA SER A 113 -1.26 9.22 -3.87
C SER A 113 -0.27 8.43 -4.71
N ASP A 114 -0.59 7.18 -5.04
CA ASP A 114 0.26 6.30 -5.85
C ASP A 114 0.42 6.86 -7.28
N VAL A 115 -0.67 7.36 -7.89
CA VAL A 115 -0.63 7.99 -9.23
C VAL A 115 0.17 9.29 -9.23
N ARG A 116 0.08 10.10 -8.17
CA ARG A 116 0.91 11.32 -8.04
C ARG A 116 2.41 11.01 -7.93
N GLY A 117 2.74 9.83 -7.40
CA GLY A 117 4.12 9.46 -7.13
C GLY A 117 4.72 10.26 -5.98
N THR A 118 6.04 10.23 -5.92
CA THR A 118 6.80 10.90 -4.87
C THR A 118 7.21 12.33 -5.28
N PRO A 119 7.33 13.27 -4.33
CA PRO A 119 7.89 14.60 -4.62
C PRO A 119 9.25 14.53 -5.33
N GLU A 120 10.08 13.55 -4.97
CA GLU A 120 11.40 13.31 -5.54
C GLU A 120 11.32 12.95 -7.03
N GLU A 121 10.41 12.05 -7.41
CA GLU A 121 10.16 11.70 -8.81
C GLU A 121 9.63 12.91 -9.60
N GLY A 122 8.71 13.68 -9.01
CA GLY A 122 8.21 14.92 -9.60
C GLY A 122 9.32 15.94 -9.84
N TYR A 123 10.19 16.15 -8.85
CA TYR A 123 11.34 17.04 -8.97
C TYR A 123 12.32 16.61 -10.06
N ARG A 124 12.59 15.30 -10.18
CA ARG A 124 13.45 14.75 -11.24
C ARG A 124 12.92 15.07 -12.64
N MET A 125 11.59 15.12 -12.81
CA MET A 125 10.94 15.43 -14.09
C MET A 125 10.77 16.94 -14.34
N LEU A 126 10.90 17.78 -13.30
CA LEU A 126 10.63 19.22 -13.37
C LEU A 126 11.46 19.91 -14.45
N PHE A 127 12.78 19.69 -14.46
CA PHE A 127 13.68 20.36 -15.42
C PHE A 127 13.35 20.00 -16.87
N SER A 128 13.11 18.72 -17.16
CA SER A 128 12.70 18.28 -18.49
C SER A 128 11.35 18.85 -18.90
N TYR A 129 10.42 18.98 -17.95
CA TYR A 129 9.10 19.56 -18.20
C TYR A 129 9.21 21.06 -18.54
N LEU A 130 9.98 21.83 -17.77
CA LEU A 130 10.16 23.27 -18.02
C LEU A 130 10.85 23.53 -19.35
N TYR A 131 11.86 22.73 -19.69
CA TYR A 131 12.50 22.79 -21.00
C TYR A 131 11.48 22.59 -22.13
N MET A 132 10.67 21.53 -22.06
CA MET A 132 9.63 21.27 -23.06
C MET A 132 8.56 22.38 -23.08
N LEU A 133 8.21 22.93 -21.92
CA LEU A 133 7.23 24.01 -21.82
C LEU A 133 7.68 25.25 -22.60
N GLU A 134 8.96 25.61 -22.50
CA GLU A 134 9.56 26.73 -23.26
C GLU A 134 9.62 26.44 -24.78
N GLN A 135 9.84 25.19 -25.17
CA GLN A 135 9.84 24.81 -26.59
C GLN A 135 8.44 24.86 -27.21
N GLU A 136 7.45 24.31 -26.52
CA GLU A 136 6.07 24.22 -27.03
C GLU A 136 5.32 25.55 -26.94
N ASN A 137 5.71 26.44 -26.03
CA ASN A 137 5.11 27.76 -25.86
C ASN A 137 6.18 28.86 -26.02
N PRO A 138 6.47 29.27 -27.26
CA PRO A 138 7.42 30.35 -27.53
C PRO A 138 7.15 31.58 -26.67
N GLY A 139 8.21 32.22 -26.20
CA GLY A 139 8.12 33.37 -25.30
C GLY A 139 7.92 33.04 -23.83
N THR A 140 7.60 31.78 -23.48
CA THR A 140 7.56 31.35 -22.08
C THR A 140 8.94 31.47 -21.43
N LYS A 141 8.96 31.92 -20.18
CA LYS A 141 10.16 32.03 -19.35
C LYS A 141 10.00 31.21 -18.09
N THR A 142 10.94 30.31 -17.85
CA THR A 142 11.01 29.52 -16.63
C THR A 142 12.33 29.75 -15.91
N ASN A 143 12.31 29.69 -14.58
CA ASN A 143 13.53 29.73 -13.78
C ASN A 143 13.34 28.91 -12.50
N VAL A 144 14.32 28.08 -12.17
CA VAL A 144 14.36 27.29 -10.94
C VAL A 144 15.48 27.84 -10.05
N GLN A 145 15.09 28.35 -8.89
CA GLN A 145 16.01 28.81 -7.85
C GLN A 145 16.32 27.65 -6.91
N LEU A 146 17.61 27.43 -6.66
CA LEU A 146 18.11 26.47 -5.68
C LEU A 146 18.79 27.22 -4.53
N ASP A 147 18.73 26.63 -3.34
CA ASP A 147 19.47 27.12 -2.16
C ASP A 147 20.97 26.77 -2.24
N ALA A 148 21.74 27.17 -1.21
CA ALA A 148 23.17 26.90 -1.12
C ALA A 148 23.53 25.40 -1.09
N ASP A 149 22.57 24.53 -0.73
CA ASP A 149 22.71 23.08 -0.67
C ASP A 149 22.19 22.39 -1.95
N ASN A 150 21.89 23.15 -3.01
CA ASN A 150 21.26 22.67 -4.25
C ASN A 150 19.86 22.05 -4.06
N ARG A 151 19.10 22.49 -3.05
CA ARG A 151 17.72 22.08 -2.84
C ARG A 151 16.78 23.07 -3.50
N PHE A 152 15.62 22.58 -3.95
CA PHE A 152 14.58 23.41 -4.53
C PHE A 152 14.14 24.51 -3.57
N GLU A 153 14.19 25.75 -4.02
CA GLU A 153 13.74 26.92 -3.25
C GLU A 153 12.49 27.53 -3.89
N TYR A 154 12.59 27.95 -5.16
CA TYR A 154 11.49 28.60 -5.88
C TYR A 154 11.44 28.17 -7.35
N LEU A 155 10.23 28.16 -7.90
CA LEU A 155 9.97 28.01 -9.32
C LEU A 155 9.25 29.27 -9.83
N PHE A 156 9.81 29.88 -10.87
CA PHE A 156 9.18 30.94 -11.64
C PHE A 156 8.75 30.41 -13.00
N VAL A 157 7.51 30.68 -13.39
CA VAL A 157 6.96 30.37 -14.72
C VAL A 157 6.12 31.56 -15.18
N ALA A 158 6.48 32.15 -16.32
CA ALA A 158 5.69 33.15 -17.02
C ALA A 158 5.43 32.68 -18.45
N LEU A 159 4.18 32.35 -18.76
CA LEU A 159 3.80 31.86 -20.08
C LEU A 159 3.92 32.97 -21.13
N GLY A 160 4.41 32.64 -22.33
CA GLY A 160 4.61 33.61 -23.41
C GLY A 160 3.33 34.40 -23.72
N ALA A 161 2.20 33.71 -23.86
CA ALA A 161 0.89 34.34 -24.08
C ALA A 161 0.48 35.31 -22.95
N SER A 162 0.87 35.03 -21.70
CA SER A 162 0.61 35.95 -20.60
C SER A 162 1.48 37.19 -20.70
N ILE A 163 2.77 37.03 -21.02
CA ILE A 163 3.71 38.15 -21.20
C ILE A 163 3.24 39.07 -22.32
N GLU A 164 2.86 38.51 -23.47
CA GLU A 164 2.33 39.26 -24.62
C GLU A 164 1.06 40.03 -24.26
N GLY A 165 0.15 39.43 -23.50
CA GLY A 165 -1.10 40.09 -23.10
C GLY A 165 -0.95 41.24 -22.10
N PHE A 166 0.21 41.35 -21.43
CA PHE A 166 0.53 42.46 -20.51
C PHE A 166 1.38 43.57 -21.17
N GLN A 167 1.79 43.39 -22.43
CA GLN A 167 2.46 44.42 -23.23
C GLN A 167 1.45 45.34 -23.90
#